data_AF-A0A923VDT8-F1
#
_entry.id   AF-A0A923VDT8-F1
#
_cell.length_a   1.000
_cell.length_b   1.000
_cell.length_c   1.000
_cell.angle_alpha   90.00
_cell.angle_beta   90.00
_cell.angle_gamma   90.00
#
_symmetry.space_group_name_H-M   'P 1'
#
loop_
_entity.id
_entity.type
_entity.pdbx_description
1 polymer ?
#
loop_
_entity_poly.entity_id
_entity_poly.type
_entity_poly.pdbx_seq_one_letter_code
_entity_poly.pdbx_strand_id
1 'polypeptide(L)'
;FKLNVSGHLAFGTKKFSPPGHWMSIVGIAAKKSDADYNTTVYAYTKTAIALFDAFISCWNVKYQYNTVRPETVINKYFDASWSPHLQTPPFPEYTCGHSTGSAACAEALTSVFGENFNYTDTTETMFGIASRSYKSFWDAAMENNAARFYGGIHFHNSCLNANAAGKQVGNLVVTKLRMKK
;
A
#
# COMPACT_ATOMS: atom_id res chain seq x y z
N PHE A 1 -10.47 5.94 3.98
CA PHE A 1 -11.34 6.45 5.07
C PHE A 1 -10.55 6.38 6.38
N LYS A 2 -10.59 7.42 7.21
CA LYS A 2 -10.00 7.47 8.55
C LYS A 2 -11.12 7.84 9.52
N LEU A 3 -11.43 7.01 10.52
CA LEU A 3 -12.33 7.42 11.60
C LEU A 3 -11.52 8.27 12.58
N ASN A 4 -12.07 9.40 13.01
CA ASN A 4 -11.56 10.20 14.10
C ASN A 4 -12.55 10.10 15.25
N VAL A 5 -12.03 10.01 16.47
CA VAL A 5 -12.82 10.07 17.70
C VAL A 5 -12.42 11.34 18.42
N SER A 6 -13.37 12.23 18.66
CA SER A 6 -13.20 13.46 19.44
C SER A 6 -14.32 13.56 20.46
N GLY A 7 -14.01 13.24 21.72
CA GLY A 7 -15.02 13.06 22.76
C GLY A 7 -16.02 11.94 22.38
N HIS A 8 -17.31 12.25 22.38
CA HIS A 8 -18.39 11.32 22.00
C HIS A 8 -18.69 11.28 20.49
N LEU A 9 -17.99 12.07 19.68
CA LEU A 9 -18.20 12.13 18.24
C LEU A 9 -17.21 11.22 17.52
N ALA A 10 -17.74 10.24 16.78
CA ALA A 10 -17.00 9.49 15.78
C ALA A 10 -17.34 10.01 14.39
N PHE A 11 -16.37 10.56 13.66
CA PHE A 11 -16.57 11.07 12.31
C PHE A 11 -15.47 10.61 11.35
N GLY A 12 -15.84 10.40 10.09
CA GLY A 12 -14.94 9.87 9.07
C GLY A 12 -14.37 10.95 8.17
N THR A 13 -13.04 11.04 8.08
CA THR A 13 -12.40 11.78 6.98
C THR A 13 -12.30 10.85 5.77
N LYS A 14 -12.90 11.25 4.64
CA LYS A 14 -12.67 10.59 3.35
C LYS A 14 -11.22 10.85 2.92
N LYS A 15 -10.42 9.79 3.00
CA LYS A 15 -9.10 9.67 2.37
C LYS A 15 -9.19 8.58 1.32
N PHE A 16 -8.48 8.72 0.19
CA PHE A 16 -8.43 7.63 -0.79
C PHE A 16 -7.76 6.40 -0.19
N SER A 17 -8.13 5.22 -0.68
CA SER A 17 -7.57 3.94 -0.26
C SER A 17 -6.17 3.75 -0.86
N PRO A 18 -5.36 2.79 -0.36
CA PRO A 18 -4.04 2.51 -0.94
C PRO A 18 -4.07 2.29 -2.46
N PRO A 19 -5.12 1.66 -3.05
CA PRO A 19 -5.26 1.64 -4.49
C PRO A 19 -5.34 3.00 -5.17
N GLY A 20 -6.14 3.93 -4.64
CA GLY A 20 -6.23 5.28 -5.18
C GLY A 20 -4.89 6.02 -5.10
N HIS A 21 -4.13 5.79 -4.03
CA HIS A 21 -2.80 6.36 -3.85
C HIS A 21 -1.85 5.90 -4.95
N TRP A 22 -1.71 4.58 -5.15
CA TRP A 22 -0.82 4.04 -6.17
C TRP A 22 -1.24 4.40 -7.59
N MET A 23 -2.53 4.48 -7.89
CA MET A 23 -2.99 4.98 -9.19
C MET A 23 -2.66 6.47 -9.39
N SER A 24 -2.66 7.26 -8.33
CA SER A 24 -2.23 8.66 -8.39
C SER A 24 -0.71 8.76 -8.62
N ILE A 25 0.08 7.86 -8.00
CA ILE A 25 1.53 7.75 -8.25
C ILE A 25 1.84 7.38 -9.70
N VAL A 26 1.05 6.49 -10.34
CA VAL A 26 1.19 6.20 -11.78
C VAL A 26 1.08 7.50 -12.60
N GLY A 27 0.11 8.36 -12.26
CA GLY A 27 -0.09 9.65 -12.94
C GLY A 27 1.07 10.62 -12.72
N ILE A 28 1.66 10.64 -11.52
CA ILE A 28 2.87 11.42 -11.23
C ILE A 28 4.04 10.91 -12.08
N ALA A 29 4.25 9.61 -12.13
CA ALA A 29 5.34 9.00 -12.90
C ALA A 29 5.18 9.28 -14.40
N ALA A 30 3.99 9.06 -14.96
CA ALA A 30 3.69 9.33 -16.37
C ALA A 30 3.93 10.80 -16.75
N LYS A 31 3.48 11.75 -15.92
CA LYS A 31 3.72 13.18 -16.14
C LYS A 31 5.20 13.53 -16.05
N LYS A 32 5.90 13.02 -15.04
CA LYS A 32 7.33 13.29 -14.85
C LYS A 32 8.18 12.74 -15.99
N SER A 33 7.80 11.60 -16.57
CA SER A 33 8.53 10.97 -17.67
C SER A 33 8.12 11.48 -19.06
N ASP A 34 7.22 12.47 -19.14
CA ASP A 34 6.60 12.92 -20.40
C ASP A 34 6.06 11.73 -21.23
N ALA A 35 5.38 10.79 -20.55
CA ALA A 35 4.87 9.59 -21.19
C ALA A 35 3.74 9.91 -22.17
N ASP A 36 3.78 9.27 -23.35
CA ASP A 36 2.70 9.36 -24.32
C ASP A 36 1.42 8.64 -23.81
N TYR A 37 0.33 8.79 -24.56
CA TYR A 37 -0.96 8.20 -24.19
C TYR A 37 -0.86 6.67 -24.02
N ASN A 38 -0.17 5.99 -24.94
CA ASN A 38 -0.03 4.53 -24.92
C ASN A 38 0.76 4.06 -23.70
N THR A 39 1.91 4.70 -23.41
CA THR A 39 2.72 4.39 -22.22
C THR A 39 1.95 4.68 -20.94
N THR A 40 1.16 5.76 -20.90
CA THR A 40 0.33 6.09 -19.75
C THR A 40 -0.74 5.03 -19.50
N VAL A 41 -1.50 4.65 -20.53
CA VAL A 41 -2.51 3.58 -20.45
C VAL A 41 -1.87 2.26 -20.06
N TYR A 42 -0.71 1.94 -20.64
CA TYR A 42 0.09 0.75 -20.31
C TYR A 42 0.47 0.71 -18.83
N ALA A 43 1.01 1.82 -18.29
CA ALA A 43 1.42 1.94 -16.89
C ALA A 43 0.24 1.76 -15.93
N TYR A 44 -0.87 2.45 -16.20
CA TYR A 44 -2.09 2.33 -15.41
C TYR A 44 -2.64 0.90 -15.43
N THR A 45 -2.78 0.33 -16.62
CA THR A 45 -3.37 -1.01 -16.80
C THR A 45 -2.54 -2.07 -16.08
N LYS A 46 -1.22 -2.08 -16.30
CA LYS A 46 -0.33 -3.07 -15.69
C LYS A 46 -0.29 -2.94 -14.16
N THR A 47 -0.21 -1.71 -13.64
CA THR A 47 -0.21 -1.47 -12.19
C THR A 47 -1.55 -1.81 -11.55
N ALA A 48 -2.67 -1.50 -12.21
CA ALA A 48 -4.00 -1.83 -11.73
C ALA A 48 -4.23 -3.35 -11.66
N ILE A 49 -3.78 -4.11 -12.66
CA ILE A 49 -3.87 -5.58 -12.65
C ILE A 49 -3.00 -6.17 -11.52
N ALA A 50 -1.75 -5.73 -11.39
CA ALA A 50 -0.85 -6.18 -10.33
C ALA A 50 -1.45 -5.92 -8.94
N LEU A 51 -2.05 -4.74 -8.76
CA LEU A 51 -2.69 -4.38 -7.52
C LEU A 51 -3.95 -5.21 -7.24
N PHE A 52 -4.80 -5.41 -8.25
CA PHE A 52 -6.02 -6.20 -8.14
C PHE A 52 -5.71 -7.63 -7.67
N ASP A 53 -4.77 -8.31 -8.34
CA ASP A 53 -4.35 -9.66 -7.98
C ASP A 53 -3.68 -9.71 -6.59
N ALA A 54 -2.92 -8.67 -6.22
CA ALA A 54 -2.31 -8.56 -4.90
C ALA A 54 -3.36 -8.49 -3.78
N PHE A 55 -4.45 -7.76 -4.00
CA PHE A 55 -5.55 -7.69 -3.04
C PHE A 55 -6.33 -9.01 -2.97
N ILE A 56 -6.55 -9.72 -4.09
CA ILE A 56 -7.14 -11.07 -4.08
C ILE A 56 -6.28 -12.01 -3.22
N SER A 57 -4.98 -12.06 -3.49
CA SER A 57 -4.05 -12.92 -2.74
C SER A 57 -4.02 -12.56 -1.25
N CYS A 58 -3.97 -11.28 -0.92
CA CYS A 58 -3.91 -10.82 0.47
C CYS A 58 -5.22 -11.14 1.22
N TRP A 59 -6.38 -10.87 0.61
CA TRP A 59 -7.67 -11.11 1.26
C TRP A 59 -7.95 -12.60 1.44
N ASN A 60 -7.56 -13.43 0.48
CA ASN A 60 -7.64 -14.89 0.64
C ASN A 60 -6.90 -15.34 1.91
N VAL A 61 -5.67 -14.88 2.10
CA VAL A 61 -4.84 -15.23 3.27
C VAL A 61 -5.42 -14.66 4.58
N LYS A 62 -5.97 -13.44 4.55
CA LYS A 62 -6.65 -12.81 5.70
C LYS A 62 -7.75 -13.66 6.26
N TYR A 63 -8.62 -14.16 5.39
CA TYR A 63 -9.79 -14.93 5.81
C TYR A 63 -9.51 -16.43 5.92
N GLN A 64 -8.38 -16.91 5.40
CA GLN A 64 -7.87 -18.24 5.69
C GLN A 64 -7.38 -18.35 7.14
N TYR A 65 -6.54 -17.41 7.60
CA TYR A 65 -5.93 -17.50 8.93
C TYR A 65 -6.67 -16.76 10.03
N ASN A 66 -7.48 -15.75 9.70
CA ASN A 66 -8.29 -14.96 10.65
C ASN A 66 -7.49 -14.44 11.86
N THR A 67 -6.25 -13.99 11.62
CA THR A 67 -5.31 -13.58 12.68
C THR A 67 -5.75 -12.31 13.42
N VAL A 68 -5.54 -12.30 14.74
CA VAL A 68 -5.81 -11.20 15.66
C VAL A 68 -4.88 -9.99 15.44
N ARG A 69 -5.36 -8.79 15.79
CA ARG A 69 -4.61 -7.52 15.67
C ARG A 69 -3.71 -7.25 16.89
N PRO A 70 -2.63 -6.46 16.75
CA PRO A 70 -1.72 -6.17 17.85
C PRO A 70 -2.40 -5.59 19.10
N GLU A 71 -3.30 -4.61 18.93
CA GLU A 71 -4.00 -3.98 20.07
C GLU A 71 -4.73 -5.00 20.95
N THR A 72 -5.35 -6.02 20.36
CA THR A 72 -6.11 -7.02 21.11
C THR A 72 -5.18 -7.87 21.97
N VAL A 73 -3.99 -8.22 21.45
CA VAL A 73 -2.99 -9.00 22.18
C VAL A 73 -2.35 -8.15 23.28
N ILE A 74 -1.94 -6.93 22.95
CA ILE A 74 -1.30 -6.00 23.88
C ILE A 74 -2.25 -5.68 25.04
N ASN A 75 -3.49 -5.29 24.74
CA ASN A 75 -4.44 -4.87 25.77
C ASN A 75 -4.89 -6.01 26.67
N LYS A 76 -4.91 -7.24 26.15
CA LYS A 76 -5.32 -8.42 26.92
C LYS A 76 -4.21 -8.97 27.82
N TYR A 77 -2.95 -8.92 27.37
CA TYR A 77 -1.87 -9.68 28.02
C TYR A 77 -0.73 -8.82 28.55
N PHE A 78 -0.63 -7.54 28.17
CA PHE A 78 0.53 -6.70 28.49
C PHE A 78 0.14 -5.35 29.12
N ASP A 79 -0.68 -4.55 28.44
CA ASP A 79 -1.06 -3.21 28.89
C ASP A 79 -2.43 -2.82 28.33
N ALA A 80 -3.46 -2.85 29.19
CA ALA A 80 -4.83 -2.52 28.84
C ALA A 80 -5.05 -1.04 28.45
N SER A 81 -4.12 -0.15 28.78
CA SER A 81 -4.18 1.28 28.44
C SER A 81 -3.50 1.63 27.12
N TRP A 82 -2.77 0.68 26.53
CA TRP A 82 -2.08 0.89 25.27
C TRP A 82 -3.07 1.12 24.12
N SER A 83 -2.67 1.99 23.19
CA SER A 83 -3.42 2.23 21.96
C SER A 83 -2.49 2.42 20.76
N PRO A 84 -2.88 1.94 19.57
CA PRO A 84 -2.07 2.11 18.37
C PRO A 84 -2.11 3.56 17.88
N HIS A 85 -1.03 4.02 17.25
CA HIS A 85 -0.97 5.36 16.66
C HIS A 85 -1.97 5.54 15.51
N LEU A 86 -2.18 4.48 14.72
CA LEU A 86 -3.22 4.42 13.71
C LEU A 86 -4.38 3.58 14.21
N GLN A 87 -5.60 4.00 13.88
CA GLN A 87 -6.76 3.18 14.12
C GLN A 87 -6.65 1.84 13.37
N THR A 88 -6.92 0.74 14.06
CA THR A 88 -6.96 -0.59 13.46
C THR A 88 -8.12 -0.73 12.48
N PRO A 89 -7.84 -1.13 11.22
CA PRO A 89 -8.90 -1.40 10.25
C PRO A 89 -9.72 -2.66 10.60
N PRO A 90 -11.03 -2.68 10.26
CA PRO A 90 -11.95 -3.76 10.65
C PRO A 90 -11.85 -4.99 9.73
N PHE A 91 -10.67 -5.61 9.70
CA PHE A 91 -10.41 -6.87 8.99
C PHE A 91 -9.21 -7.60 9.62
N PRO A 92 -9.08 -8.93 9.42
CA PRO A 92 -7.99 -9.73 10.01
C PRO A 92 -6.59 -9.19 9.72
N GLU A 93 -5.65 -9.49 10.61
CA GLU A 93 -4.30 -8.92 10.58
C GLU A 93 -3.47 -9.43 9.40
N TYR A 94 -3.29 -10.75 9.28
CA TYR A 94 -2.28 -11.35 8.40
C TYR A 94 -2.85 -11.70 7.02
N THR A 95 -2.27 -11.31 5.89
CA THR A 95 -1.05 -10.51 5.71
C THR A 95 -1.34 -9.00 5.67
N CYS A 96 -0.31 -8.17 5.77
CA CYS A 96 -0.48 -6.72 5.60
C CYS A 96 -0.88 -6.32 4.16
N GLY A 97 -2.10 -5.83 3.97
CA GLY A 97 -2.62 -5.45 2.65
C GLY A 97 -1.90 -4.24 2.03
N HIS A 98 -1.49 -3.26 2.85
CA HIS A 98 -0.69 -2.13 2.37
C HIS A 98 0.67 -2.62 1.85
N SER A 99 1.33 -3.53 2.56
CA SER A 99 2.63 -4.07 2.16
C SER A 99 2.53 -4.91 0.88
N THR A 100 1.50 -5.76 0.78
CA THR A 100 1.29 -6.62 -0.39
C THR A 100 1.00 -5.79 -1.65
N GLY A 101 0.04 -4.87 -1.56
CA GLY A 101 -0.33 -4.02 -2.69
C GLY A 101 0.79 -3.08 -3.13
N SER A 102 1.49 -2.45 -2.17
CA SER A 102 2.60 -1.54 -2.49
C SER A 102 3.77 -2.23 -3.17
N ALA A 103 4.13 -3.43 -2.73
CA ALA A 103 5.19 -4.20 -3.40
C ALA A 103 4.80 -4.61 -4.83
N ALA A 104 3.55 -5.03 -5.04
CA ALA A 104 3.06 -5.37 -6.39
C ALA A 104 3.04 -4.16 -7.32
N CYS A 105 2.59 -3.00 -6.83
CA CYS A 105 2.63 -1.75 -7.59
C CYS A 105 4.05 -1.29 -7.89
N ALA A 106 4.97 -1.40 -6.92
CA ALA A 106 6.37 -1.03 -7.12
C ALA A 106 7.02 -1.85 -8.23
N GLU A 107 6.84 -3.18 -8.23
CA GLU A 107 7.31 -4.05 -9.32
C GLU A 107 6.73 -3.65 -10.68
N ALA A 108 5.41 -3.43 -10.74
CA ALA A 108 4.75 -3.02 -11.98
C ALA A 108 5.30 -1.69 -12.51
N LEU A 109 5.38 -0.65 -11.67
CA LEU A 109 5.87 0.68 -12.05
C LEU A 109 7.35 0.68 -12.40
N THR A 110 8.18 -0.04 -11.63
CA THR A 110 9.59 -0.24 -11.92
C THR A 110 9.78 -0.90 -13.30
N SER A 111 8.94 -1.87 -13.67
CA SER A 111 9.00 -2.48 -15.00
C SER A 111 8.69 -1.52 -16.16
N VAL A 112 7.97 -0.43 -15.88
CA VAL A 112 7.56 0.56 -16.90
C VAL A 112 8.54 1.72 -17.01
N PHE A 113 8.97 2.25 -15.85
CA PHE A 113 9.71 3.52 -15.74
C PHE A 113 11.16 3.35 -15.23
N GLY A 114 11.55 2.15 -14.80
CA GLY A 114 12.91 1.82 -14.36
C GLY A 114 13.11 1.82 -12.83
N GLU A 115 14.23 1.22 -12.40
CA GLU A 115 14.57 0.94 -10.99
C GLU A 115 14.77 2.19 -10.12
N ASN A 116 15.42 3.22 -10.64
CA ASN A 116 15.82 4.41 -9.88
C ASN A 116 14.98 5.64 -10.24
N PHE A 117 13.68 5.42 -10.48
CA PHE A 117 12.74 6.49 -10.81
C PHE A 117 12.42 7.34 -9.58
N ASN A 118 13.13 8.46 -9.41
CA ASN A 118 12.85 9.40 -8.33
C ASN A 118 11.59 10.22 -8.61
N TYR A 119 10.78 10.46 -7.59
CA TYR A 119 9.58 11.31 -7.71
C TYR A 119 9.21 11.94 -6.38
N THR A 120 8.44 13.03 -6.46
CA THR A 120 7.80 13.64 -5.29
C THR A 120 6.33 13.25 -5.30
N ASP A 121 5.93 12.52 -4.28
CA ASP A 121 4.54 12.18 -4.01
C ASP A 121 3.82 13.38 -3.41
N THR A 122 2.91 13.95 -4.19
CA THR A 122 2.05 15.07 -3.79
C THR A 122 0.60 14.64 -3.54
N THR A 123 0.31 13.33 -3.58
CA THR A 123 -1.06 12.81 -3.65
C THR A 123 -1.86 13.09 -2.37
N GLU A 124 -1.18 13.16 -1.22
CA GLU A 124 -1.81 13.40 0.08
C GLU A 124 -1.91 14.89 0.47
N THR A 125 -1.42 15.81 -0.38
CA THR A 125 -1.44 17.26 -0.11
C THR A 125 -2.86 17.80 0.06
N MET A 126 -3.81 17.27 -0.72
CA MET A 126 -5.24 17.59 -0.58
C MET A 126 -5.85 17.17 0.76
N PHE A 127 -5.15 16.32 1.53
CA PHE A 127 -5.53 15.92 2.89
C PHE A 127 -4.66 16.55 3.98
N GLY A 128 -3.90 17.61 3.64
CA GLY A 128 -3.07 18.36 4.58
C GLY A 128 -1.78 17.64 5.00
N ILE A 129 -1.35 16.61 4.27
CA ILE A 129 -0.08 15.92 4.51
C ILE A 129 0.96 16.46 3.53
N ALA A 130 2.12 16.86 4.05
CA ALA A 130 3.22 17.36 3.23
C ALA A 130 3.71 16.32 2.21
N SER A 131 4.10 16.79 1.03
CA SER A 131 4.67 15.95 -0.01
C SER A 131 5.93 15.23 0.48
N ARG A 132 6.18 14.02 -0.04
CA ARG A 132 7.36 13.22 0.28
C ARG A 132 8.08 12.84 -1.00
N SER A 133 9.41 12.90 -0.98
CA SER A 133 10.23 12.52 -2.14
C SER A 133 10.85 11.14 -1.92
N TYR A 134 10.82 10.32 -2.96
CA TYR A 134 11.35 8.96 -2.95
C TYR A 134 12.39 8.78 -4.05
N LYS A 135 13.37 7.91 -3.80
CA LYS A 135 14.41 7.57 -4.76
C LYS A 135 13.94 6.57 -5.82
N SER A 136 12.94 5.77 -5.48
CA SER A 136 12.31 4.77 -6.35
C SER A 136 10.90 4.41 -5.86
N PHE A 137 10.13 3.69 -6.67
CA PHE A 137 8.85 3.11 -6.21
C PHE A 137 9.04 2.10 -5.07
N TRP A 138 10.16 1.38 -5.08
CA TRP A 138 10.52 0.45 -4.04
C TRP A 138 10.84 1.13 -2.71
N ASP A 139 11.50 2.30 -2.74
CA ASP A 139 11.73 3.14 -1.56
C ASP A 139 10.38 3.55 -0.90
N ALA A 140 9.42 4.01 -1.70
CA ALA A 140 8.07 4.32 -1.24
C ALA A 140 7.32 3.09 -0.67
N ALA A 141 7.43 1.93 -1.34
CA ALA A 141 6.79 0.70 -0.89
C ALA A 141 7.35 0.18 0.44
N MET A 142 8.66 0.31 0.65
CA MET A 142 9.33 -0.06 1.90
C MET A 142 9.01 0.92 3.04
N GLU A 143 8.91 2.22 2.76
CA GLU A 143 8.44 3.18 3.76
C GLU A 143 7.00 2.85 4.19
N ASN A 144 6.11 2.59 3.24
CA ASN A 144 4.74 2.19 3.53
C ASN A 144 4.68 0.87 4.33
N ASN A 145 5.60 -0.08 4.10
CA ASN A 145 5.72 -1.30 4.88
C ASN A 145 6.00 -1.01 6.36
N ALA A 146 7.03 -0.22 6.64
CA ALA A 146 7.43 0.17 7.98
C ALA A 146 6.34 0.99 8.68
N ALA A 147 5.65 1.87 7.95
CA ALA A 147 4.58 2.71 8.48
C ALA A 147 3.43 1.91 9.13
N ARG A 148 3.19 0.66 8.73
CA ARG A 148 2.14 -0.17 9.31
C ARG A 148 2.53 -0.75 10.67
N PHE A 149 3.81 -1.05 10.83
CA PHE A 149 4.39 -1.45 12.11
C PHE A 149 4.47 -0.25 13.07
N TYR A 150 4.99 0.89 12.60
CA TYR A 150 5.01 2.13 13.39
C TYR A 150 3.61 2.63 13.76
N GLY A 151 2.62 2.36 12.92
CA GLY A 151 1.23 2.62 13.22
C GLY A 151 0.62 1.74 14.33
N GLY A 152 1.30 0.69 14.76
CA GLY A 152 0.83 -0.22 15.83
C GLY A 152 -0.25 -1.21 15.40
N ILE A 153 -0.50 -1.38 14.10
CA ILE A 153 -1.67 -2.12 13.59
C ILE A 153 -1.34 -3.42 12.86
N HIS A 154 -0.05 -3.69 12.65
CA HIS A 154 0.47 -4.92 12.05
C HIS A 154 1.72 -5.40 12.80
N PHE A 155 1.89 -6.72 12.89
CA PHE A 155 3.14 -7.29 13.36
C PHE A 155 4.24 -7.10 12.31
N HIS A 156 5.50 -6.90 12.74
CA HIS A 156 6.59 -6.60 11.80
C HIS A 156 6.81 -7.73 10.79
N ASN A 157 6.78 -8.99 11.24
CA ASN A 157 6.88 -10.17 10.36
C ASN A 157 5.73 -10.25 9.34
N SER A 158 4.50 -9.87 9.73
CA SER A 158 3.34 -9.79 8.83
C SER A 158 3.60 -8.81 7.69
N CYS A 159 4.23 -7.67 7.98
CA CYS A 159 4.65 -6.70 6.97
C CYS A 159 5.73 -7.27 6.04
N LEU A 160 6.77 -7.92 6.56
CA LEU A 160 7.86 -8.46 5.74
C LEU A 160 7.38 -9.57 4.80
N ASN A 161 6.61 -10.53 5.31
CA ASN A 161 6.04 -11.61 4.50
C ASN A 161 5.09 -11.08 3.43
N ALA A 162 4.26 -10.10 3.78
CA ALA A 162 3.36 -9.44 2.84
C ALA A 162 4.10 -8.73 1.70
N ASN A 163 5.22 -8.06 1.99
CA ASN A 163 6.04 -7.41 0.98
C ASN A 163 6.63 -8.44 0.00
N ALA A 164 7.18 -9.54 0.52
CA ALA A 164 7.71 -10.63 -0.31
C ALA A 164 6.61 -11.25 -1.21
N ALA A 165 5.42 -11.50 -0.66
CA ALA A 165 4.28 -12.01 -1.43
C ALA A 165 3.83 -11.01 -2.51
N GLY A 166 3.73 -9.73 -2.17
CA GLY A 166 3.37 -8.67 -3.12
C GLY A 166 4.37 -8.55 -4.27
N LYS A 167 5.67 -8.66 -3.97
CA LYS A 167 6.73 -8.71 -4.99
C LYS A 167 6.53 -9.87 -5.96
N GLN A 168 6.21 -11.06 -5.46
CA GLN A 168 5.96 -12.23 -6.30
C GLN A 168 4.75 -12.03 -7.22
N VAL A 169 3.65 -11.45 -6.72
CA VAL A 169 2.47 -11.12 -7.53
C VAL A 169 2.82 -10.08 -8.61
N GLY A 170 3.52 -9.01 -8.24
CA GLY A 170 3.97 -7.99 -9.18
C GLY A 170 4.85 -8.58 -10.30
N ASN A 171 5.84 -9.38 -9.93
CA ASN A 171 6.71 -10.07 -10.88
C ASN A 171 5.92 -11.03 -11.80
N LEU A 172 4.96 -11.79 -11.26
CA LEU A 172 4.08 -12.66 -12.05
C LEU A 172 3.33 -11.85 -13.12
N VAL A 173 2.74 -10.71 -12.75
CA VAL A 173 2.03 -9.85 -13.70
C VAL A 173 2.98 -9.26 -14.74
N VAL A 174 4.14 -8.76 -14.33
CA VAL A 174 5.15 -8.18 -15.22
C VAL A 174 5.65 -9.20 -16.25
N THR A 175 5.89 -10.44 -15.83
CA THR A 175 6.44 -11.50 -16.69
C THR A 175 5.40 -12.20 -17.56
N LYS A 176 4.17 -12.35 -17.06
CA LYS A 176 3.10 -13.07 -17.77
C LYS A 176 2.37 -12.19 -18.79
N LEU A 177 2.17 -10.91 -18.49
CA LEU A 177 1.45 -10.02 -19.39
C LEU A 177 2.32 -9.55 -20.55
N ARG A 178 1.99 -10.03 -21.76
CA ARG A 178 2.53 -9.53 -23.02
C ARG A 178 1.64 -8.39 -23.53
N MET A 179 2.06 -7.16 -23.25
CA MET A 179 1.33 -5.94 -23.61
C MET A 179 2.17 -5.09 -24.54
N LYS A 180 1.53 -4.40 -25.49
CA LYS A 180 2.19 -3.38 -26.31
C LYS A 180 2.30 -2.09 -25.50
N LYS A 181 3.52 -1.56 -25.37
CA LYS A 181 3.79 -0.25 -24.77
C LYS A 181 3.47 0.85 -25.77
#